data_AF-A0A8S1S027-F1
#
_entry.id   AF-A0A8S1S027-F1
#
_cell.length_a   1.000
_cell.length_b   1.000
_cell.length_c   1.000
_cell.angle_alpha   90.00
_cell.angle_beta   90.00
_cell.angle_gamma   90.00
#
_symmetry.space_group_name_H-M   'P 1'
#
loop_
_entity.id
_entity.type
_entity.pdbx_description
1 polymer ?
#
loop_
_entity_poly.entity_id
_entity_poly.type
_entity_poly.pdbx_seq_one_letter_code
_entity_poly.pdbx_strand_id
1 'polypeptide(L)'
;MNIQERPNLFILYPYPFNRDAKFKYVEINYSPSFSETMKCMMETIPIFNNDMDPAQPGFIPLIDQPLHLQHNDQYQNQYQKKYQELTQKNKVLHFPKPKSQSKYCNVCKQHYEDYLDHIKSKTHKSQFTKNQYIKKIQTLAKEVQEKVVSTIEQQESTEVQPKKMKKTKLN
;
A
#
# COMPACT_ATOMS: atom_id res chain seq x y z
N MET A 1 -19.74 8.65 -37.32
CA MET A 1 -20.23 7.46 -36.58
C MET A 1 -20.43 7.87 -35.14
N ASN A 2 -21.64 7.68 -34.61
CA ASN A 2 -22.00 8.05 -33.25
C ASN A 2 -21.19 7.18 -32.29
N ILE A 3 -20.25 7.78 -31.56
CA ILE A 3 -19.54 7.11 -30.46
C ILE A 3 -20.54 7.11 -29.31
N GLN A 4 -21.51 6.18 -29.35
CA GLN A 4 -22.13 5.72 -28.11
C GLN A 4 -20.97 5.23 -27.25
N GLU A 5 -20.79 5.84 -26.09
CA GLU A 5 -19.81 5.45 -25.08
C GLU A 5 -19.89 3.92 -24.94
N ARG A 6 -18.85 3.22 -25.40
CA ARG A 6 -18.73 1.77 -25.23
C ARG A 6 -17.95 1.58 -23.92
N PRO A 7 -18.62 1.45 -22.76
CA PRO A 7 -17.94 1.41 -21.45
C PRO A 7 -16.99 0.21 -21.32
N ASN A 8 -17.14 -0.80 -22.19
CA ASN A 8 -16.37 -2.04 -22.17
C ASN A 8 -15.18 -2.08 -23.13
N LEU A 9 -14.87 -0.96 -23.81
CA LEU A 9 -13.74 -0.84 -24.73
C LEU A 9 -12.52 -0.24 -24.01
N PHE A 10 -11.51 -1.08 -23.77
CA PHE A 10 -10.27 -0.67 -23.11
C PHE A 10 -9.16 -0.44 -24.14
N ILE A 11 -8.42 0.67 -23.96
CA ILE A 11 -7.23 1.00 -24.76
C ILE A 11 -6.00 0.53 -23.98
N LEU A 12 -5.32 -0.49 -24.49
CA LEU A 12 -4.05 -0.92 -23.92
C LEU A 12 -2.91 -0.11 -24.53
N TYR A 13 -2.30 0.72 -23.69
CA TYR A 13 -1.12 1.50 -24.05
C TYR A 13 0.11 0.59 -24.08
N PRO A 14 0.87 0.58 -25.19
CA PRO A 14 2.12 -0.16 -25.23
C PRO A 14 3.15 0.42 -24.27
N TYR A 15 4.03 -0.44 -23.75
CA TYR A 15 5.10 -0.06 -22.84
C TYR A 15 6.07 0.95 -23.51
N PRO A 16 6.57 1.97 -22.80
CA PRO A 16 7.26 3.13 -23.42
C PRO A 16 8.55 2.84 -24.18
N PHE A 17 9.09 1.61 -24.12
CA PHE A 17 10.34 1.24 -24.78
C PHE A 17 10.17 0.72 -26.23
N ASN A 18 8.95 0.59 -26.75
CA ASN A 18 8.72 0.09 -28.09
C ASN A 18 8.05 1.14 -28.99
N ARG A 19 8.86 1.81 -29.83
CA ARG A 19 8.40 2.92 -30.71
C ARG A 19 7.41 2.49 -31.80
N ASP A 20 7.35 1.20 -32.13
CA ASP A 20 6.51 0.67 -33.22
C ASP A 20 5.25 -0.07 -32.71
N ALA A 21 5.00 -0.07 -31.40
CA ALA A 21 3.89 -0.81 -30.84
C ALA A 21 2.55 -0.12 -31.13
N LYS A 22 1.67 -0.83 -31.85
CA LYS A 22 0.30 -0.37 -32.14
C LYS A 22 -0.58 -0.49 -30.89
N PHE A 23 -1.48 0.47 -30.70
CA PHE A 23 -2.54 0.36 -29.69
C PHE A 23 -3.34 -0.92 -29.91
N LYS A 24 -3.63 -1.64 -28.81
CA LYS A 24 -4.56 -2.76 -28.84
C LYS A 24 -5.85 -2.34 -28.16
N TYR A 25 -6.95 -2.53 -28.87
CA TYR A 25 -8.29 -2.40 -28.32
C TYR A 25 -8.72 -3.76 -27.78
N VAL A 26 -9.20 -3.78 -26.55
CA VAL A 26 -9.80 -4.98 -25.94
C VAL A 26 -11.23 -4.63 -25.58
N GLU A 27 -12.18 -5.34 -26.19
CA GLU A 27 -13.59 -5.26 -25.85
C GLU A 27 -13.93 -6.48 -24.98
N ILE A 28 -14.38 -6.23 -23.76
CA ILE A 28 -14.77 -7.29 -22.83
C ILE A 28 -16.29 -7.41 -22.85
N ASN A 29 -16.78 -8.55 -23.33
CA ASN A 29 -18.21 -8.84 -23.30
C ASN A 29 -18.56 -9.49 -21.95
N TYR A 30 -19.23 -8.74 -21.09
CA TYR A 30 -19.73 -9.25 -19.82
C TYR A 30 -21.04 -10.01 -20.03
N SER A 31 -21.20 -11.15 -19.34
CA SER A 31 -22.44 -11.93 -19.42
C SER A 31 -23.45 -11.38 -18.41
N PRO A 32 -24.71 -11.13 -18.78
CA PRO A 32 -25.70 -10.66 -17.84
C PRO A 32 -26.08 -11.75 -16.83
N SER A 33 -26.39 -11.35 -15.60
CA SER A 33 -26.87 -12.22 -14.53
C SER A 33 -28.14 -11.64 -13.90
N PHE A 34 -28.93 -12.51 -13.27
CA PHE A 34 -30.18 -12.09 -12.65
C PHE A 34 -29.92 -11.42 -11.29
N SER A 35 -30.35 -10.17 -11.14
CA SER A 35 -30.31 -9.44 -9.88
C SER A 35 -31.50 -9.80 -9.02
N GLU A 36 -31.25 -10.43 -7.86
CA GLU A 36 -32.30 -10.71 -6.88
C GLU A 36 -32.87 -9.44 -6.25
N THR A 37 -32.09 -8.36 -6.16
CA THR A 37 -32.50 -7.09 -5.57
C THR A 37 -33.36 -6.27 -6.53
N MET A 38 -32.97 -6.17 -7.80
CA MET A 38 -33.69 -5.38 -8.82
C MET A 38 -34.72 -6.21 -9.61
N LYS A 39 -34.76 -7.53 -9.38
CA LYS A 39 -35.65 -8.50 -10.05
C LYS A 39 -35.59 -8.43 -11.58
N CYS A 40 -34.39 -8.19 -12.14
CA CYS A 40 -34.16 -8.11 -13.58
C CYS A 40 -32.76 -8.64 -13.98
N MET A 41 -32.55 -8.92 -15.27
CA MET A 41 -31.23 -9.25 -15.81
C MET A 41 -30.38 -7.98 -15.89
N MET A 42 -29.19 -8.01 -15.30
CA MET A 42 -28.23 -6.90 -15.28
C MET A 42 -26.86 -7.36 -15.77
N GLU A 43 -26.12 -6.48 -16.43
CA GLU A 43 -24.76 -6.78 -16.86
C GLU A 43 -23.80 -6.84 -15.65
N THR A 44 -22.87 -7.80 -15.65
CA THR A 44 -21.87 -7.96 -14.57
C THR A 44 -20.66 -7.04 -14.75
N ILE A 45 -20.88 -5.82 -15.24
CA ILE A 45 -19.79 -4.88 -15.49
C ILE A 45 -19.18 -4.48 -14.13
N PRO A 46 -17.86 -4.65 -13.94
CA PRO A 46 -17.19 -4.17 -12.74
C PRO A 46 -17.15 -2.63 -12.78
N ILE A 47 -17.66 -2.00 -11.73
CA ILE A 47 -17.55 -0.56 -11.52
C ILE A 47 -16.34 -0.34 -10.62
N PHE A 48 -15.27 0.23 -11.17
CA PHE A 48 -14.08 0.55 -10.38
C PHE A 48 -14.40 1.66 -9.39
N ASN A 49 -14.02 1.46 -8.13
CA ASN A 49 -14.13 2.47 -7.11
C ASN A 49 -12.87 3.35 -7.12
N ASN A 50 -13.04 4.60 -7.54
CA ASN A 50 -11.97 5.59 -7.61
C ASN A 50 -11.91 6.49 -6.36
N ASP A 51 -12.82 6.32 -5.41
CA ASP A 51 -12.94 7.20 -4.24
C ASP A 51 -11.82 6.98 -3.21
N MET A 52 -10.92 6.02 -3.47
CA MET A 52 -9.76 5.64 -2.64
C MET A 52 -10.13 5.28 -1.18
N ASP A 53 -11.42 5.05 -0.90
CA ASP A 53 -11.89 4.66 0.43
C ASP A 53 -11.33 3.26 0.77
N PRO A 54 -10.51 3.13 1.82
CA PRO A 54 -9.86 1.87 2.16
C PRO A 54 -10.81 0.81 2.72
N ALA A 55 -12.04 1.19 3.10
CA ALA A 55 -13.08 0.25 3.51
C ALA A 55 -13.88 -0.31 2.34
N GLN A 56 -13.73 0.25 1.14
CA GLN A 56 -14.46 -0.18 -0.05
C GLN A 56 -13.59 -1.08 -0.93
N PRO A 57 -14.19 -2.08 -1.61
CA PRO A 57 -13.46 -2.87 -2.60
C PRO A 57 -13.10 -2.01 -3.82
N GLY A 58 -11.99 -2.33 -4.47
CA GLY A 58 -11.49 -1.59 -5.63
C GLY A 58 -12.39 -1.66 -6.87
N PHE A 59 -13.33 -2.61 -6.90
CA PHE A 59 -14.44 -2.60 -7.84
C PHE A 59 -15.65 -3.30 -7.21
N ILE A 60 -16.85 -2.90 -7.64
CA ILE A 60 -18.12 -3.51 -7.26
C ILE A 60 -18.87 -3.81 -8.56
N PRO A 61 -19.28 -5.06 -8.84
CA PRO A 61 -20.16 -5.36 -9.97
C PRO A 61 -21.45 -4.53 -9.89
N LEU A 62 -21.95 -4.04 -11.02
CA LEU A 62 -23.19 -3.24 -11.07
C LEU A 62 -24.37 -3.94 -10.36
N ILE A 63 -24.48 -5.26 -10.52
CA ILE A 63 -25.50 -6.09 -9.87
C ILE A 63 -25.43 -6.09 -8.33
N ASP A 64 -24.22 -5.97 -7.77
CA ASP A 64 -23.97 -6.04 -6.32
C ASP A 64 -23.98 -4.66 -5.65
N GLN A 65 -23.97 -3.59 -6.44
CA GLN A 65 -23.94 -2.21 -5.96
C GLN A 65 -25.05 -1.89 -4.93
N PRO A 66 -26.31 -2.31 -5.12
CA PRO A 66 -27.38 -2.03 -4.15
C PRO A 66 -27.13 -2.71 -2.79
N LEU A 67 -26.71 -3.98 -2.81
CA LEU A 67 -26.40 -4.74 -1.59
C LEU A 67 -25.20 -4.12 -0.87
N HIS A 68 -24.20 -3.68 -1.64
CA HIS A 68 -23.02 -3.03 -1.10
C HIS A 68 -23.37 -1.71 -0.39
N LEU A 69 -24.21 -0.87 -1.01
CA LEU A 69 -24.67 0.39 -0.43
C LEU A 69 -25.48 0.15 0.86
N GLN A 70 -26.28 -0.92 0.92
CA GLN A 70 -27.05 -1.29 2.12
C GLN A 70 -26.16 -1.65 3.31
N HIS A 71 -24.97 -2.21 3.08
CA HIS A 71 -24.07 -2.69 4.12
C HIS A 71 -22.84 -1.80 4.33
N ASN A 72 -22.83 -0.57 3.82
CA ASN A 72 -21.67 0.32 3.87
C ASN A 72 -21.14 0.52 5.31
N ASP A 73 -22.03 0.82 6.26
CA ASP A 73 -21.67 1.01 7.66
C ASP A 73 -21.04 -0.24 8.27
N GLN A 74 -21.50 -1.43 7.89
CA GLN A 74 -20.93 -2.68 8.36
C GLN A 74 -19.49 -2.87 7.83
N TYR A 75 -19.24 -2.55 6.56
CA TYR A 75 -17.89 -2.62 5.97
C TYR A 75 -16.93 -1.62 6.62
N GLN A 76 -17.39 -0.39 6.88
CA GLN A 76 -16.61 0.62 7.61
C GLN A 76 -16.23 0.14 9.01
N ASN A 77 -17.18 -0.42 9.76
CA ASN A 77 -16.93 -0.95 11.09
C ASN A 77 -15.92 -2.12 11.08
N GLN A 78 -16.04 -3.02 10.11
CA GLN A 78 -15.08 -4.13 9.93
C GLN A 78 -13.67 -3.63 9.59
N TYR A 79 -13.57 -2.62 8.71
CA TYR A 79 -12.31 -2.00 8.36
C TYR A 79 -11.64 -1.38 9.60
N GLN A 80 -12.38 -0.57 10.37
CA GLN A 80 -11.86 0.08 11.58
C GLN A 80 -11.37 -0.94 12.61
N LYS A 81 -12.14 -2.01 12.84
CA LYS A 81 -11.74 -3.09 13.76
C LYS A 81 -10.43 -3.74 13.32
N LYS A 82 -10.32 -4.10 12.04
CA LYS A 82 -9.10 -4.70 11.48
C LYS A 82 -7.91 -3.76 11.53
N TYR A 83 -8.12 -2.47 11.27
CA TYR A 83 -7.09 -1.45 11.37
C TYR A 83 -6.56 -1.32 12.80
N GLN A 84 -7.44 -1.32 13.80
CA GLN A 84 -7.06 -1.31 15.21
C GLN A 84 -6.28 -2.58 15.60
N GLU A 85 -6.73 -3.76 15.18
CA GLU A 85 -6.02 -5.02 15.42
C GLU A 85 -4.61 -5.02 14.81
N LEU A 86 -4.46 -4.55 13.56
CA LEU A 86 -3.17 -4.42 12.91
C LEU A 86 -2.27 -3.41 13.61
N THR A 87 -2.83 -2.26 14.02
CA THR A 87 -2.09 -1.24 14.76
C THR A 87 -1.58 -1.81 16.08
N GLN A 88 -2.39 -2.58 16.81
CA GLN A 88 -1.98 -3.23 18.04
C GLN A 88 -0.91 -4.31 17.80
N LYS A 89 -1.06 -5.15 16.76
CA LYS A 89 -0.05 -6.16 16.39
C LYS A 89 1.28 -5.52 16.00
N ASN A 90 1.24 -4.42 15.25
CA ASN A 90 2.43 -3.72 14.76
C ASN A 90 3.13 -2.88 15.84
N LYS A 91 2.48 -2.59 16.98
CA LYS A 91 3.17 -2.02 18.16
C LYS A 91 4.24 -2.97 18.70
N VAL A 92 4.07 -4.27 18.52
CA VAL A 92 5.06 -5.27 18.90
C VAL A 92 5.88 -5.62 17.67
N LEU A 93 7.11 -5.10 17.61
CA LEU A 93 8.10 -5.52 16.63
C LEU A 93 8.46 -7.00 16.90
N HIS A 94 7.73 -7.91 16.26
CA HIS A 94 8.09 -9.32 16.30
C HIS A 94 9.33 -9.55 15.46
N PHE A 95 10.33 -10.23 16.02
CA PHE A 95 11.46 -10.72 15.23
C PHE A 95 10.92 -11.56 14.07
N PRO A 96 11.38 -11.33 12.82
CA PRO A 96 10.92 -12.10 11.69
C PRO A 96 11.26 -13.58 11.92
N LYS A 97 10.23 -14.40 12.15
CA LYS A 97 10.38 -15.85 12.22
C LYS A 97 10.54 -16.38 10.79
N PRO A 98 11.62 -17.13 10.48
CA PRO A 98 11.74 -17.74 9.16
C PRO A 98 10.57 -18.71 8.95
N LYS A 99 9.82 -18.51 7.86
CA LYS A 99 8.68 -19.37 7.46
C LYS A 99 9.09 -20.78 7.03
N SER A 100 10.37 -21.01 6.72
CA SER A 100 10.90 -22.26 6.17
C SER A 100 12.01 -22.81 7.05
N GLN A 101 12.07 -24.14 7.20
CA GLN A 101 13.23 -24.85 7.77
C GLN A 101 14.48 -24.67 6.89
N SER A 102 14.31 -24.44 5.58
CA SER A 102 15.42 -24.12 4.69
C SER A 102 15.85 -22.67 4.91
N LYS A 103 16.91 -22.49 5.70
CA LYS A 103 17.53 -21.19 5.88
C LYS A 103 18.30 -20.85 4.58
N TYR A 104 17.89 -19.77 3.92
CA TYR A 104 18.45 -19.33 2.64
C TYR A 104 18.86 -17.87 2.71
N CYS A 105 20.08 -17.56 2.30
CA CYS A 105 20.61 -16.21 2.35
C CYS A 105 20.36 -15.48 1.04
N ASN A 106 19.63 -14.37 1.11
CA ASN A 106 19.36 -13.53 -0.06
C ASN A 106 20.57 -12.73 -0.55
N VAL A 107 21.61 -12.58 0.28
CA VAL A 107 22.87 -11.93 -0.09
C VAL A 107 23.75 -12.92 -0.85
N CYS A 108 23.89 -14.14 -0.34
CA CYS A 108 24.76 -15.15 -0.90
C CYS A 108 24.13 -16.06 -1.94
N LYS A 109 22.79 -16.05 -2.04
CA LYS A 109 22.00 -16.94 -2.89
C LYS A 109 22.30 -18.43 -2.61
N GLN A 110 22.49 -18.76 -1.33
CA GLN A 110 22.89 -20.08 -0.86
C GLN A 110 22.17 -20.45 0.44
N HIS A 111 21.97 -21.74 0.66
CA HIS A 111 21.50 -22.29 1.93
C HIS A 111 22.59 -22.25 3.00
N TYR A 112 22.19 -22.16 4.27
CA TYR A 112 23.10 -22.17 5.42
C TYR A 112 22.49 -22.95 6.59
N GLU A 113 23.31 -23.56 7.43
CA GLU A 113 22.82 -24.30 8.60
C GLU A 113 22.78 -23.41 9.85
N ASP A 114 23.90 -22.73 10.14
CA ASP A 114 24.02 -21.75 11.21
C ASP A 114 24.06 -20.32 10.66
N TYR A 115 23.23 -19.44 11.22
CA TYR A 115 23.14 -18.05 10.76
C TYR A 115 24.37 -17.23 11.15
N LEU A 116 24.85 -17.38 12.39
CA LEU A 116 25.95 -16.56 12.92
C LEU A 116 27.27 -16.89 12.24
N ASP A 117 27.53 -18.16 11.96
CA ASP A 117 28.71 -18.59 11.22
C ASP A 117 28.64 -18.13 9.77
N HIS A 118 27.46 -18.22 9.15
CA HIS A 118 27.24 -17.77 7.79
C HIS A 118 27.54 -16.27 7.61
N ILE A 119 26.98 -15.39 8.46
CA ILE A 119 27.20 -13.94 8.32
C ILE A 119 28.63 -13.51 8.66
N LYS A 120 29.36 -14.30 9.45
CA LYS A 120 30.77 -14.05 9.79
C LYS A 120 31.72 -14.48 8.67
N SER A 121 31.27 -15.33 7.75
CA SER A 121 32.07 -15.83 6.62
C SER A 121 32.60 -14.70 5.72
N LYS A 122 33.78 -14.91 5.13
CA LYS A 122 34.39 -13.95 4.20
C LYS A 122 33.53 -13.71 2.96
N THR A 123 32.87 -14.77 2.47
CA THR A 123 31.98 -14.72 1.30
C THR A 123 30.78 -13.82 1.57
N HIS A 124 30.09 -14.02 2.70
CA HIS A 124 28.95 -13.18 3.08
C HIS A 124 29.35 -11.71 3.21
N LYS A 125 30.42 -11.40 3.96
CA LYS A 125 30.88 -10.02 4.15
C LYS A 125 31.21 -9.33 2.83
N SER A 126 31.87 -10.04 1.91
CA SER A 126 32.22 -9.49 0.59
C SER A 126 30.97 -9.19 -0.25
N GLN A 127 30.01 -10.12 -0.29
CA GLN A 127 28.78 -9.92 -1.07
C GLN A 127 27.85 -8.88 -0.44
N PHE A 128 27.79 -8.84 0.90
CA PHE A 128 26.98 -7.88 1.65
C PHE A 128 27.43 -6.44 1.38
N THR A 129 28.74 -6.18 1.47
CA THR A 129 29.32 -4.84 1.24
C THR A 129 29.20 -4.37 -0.22
N LYS A 130 29.19 -5.31 -1.17
CA LYS A 130 28.98 -5.02 -2.60
C LYS A 130 27.51 -4.88 -3.00
N ASN A 131 26.57 -5.25 -2.13
CA ASN A 131 25.15 -5.28 -2.46
C ASN A 131 24.58 -3.86 -2.61
N GLN A 132 24.02 -3.57 -3.80
CA GLN A 132 23.46 -2.24 -4.13
C GLN A 132 22.26 -1.87 -3.26
N TYR A 133 21.42 -2.84 -2.88
CA TYR A 133 20.27 -2.58 -2.02
C TYR A 133 20.68 -2.23 -0.59
N ILE A 134 21.72 -2.89 -0.06
CA ILE A 134 22.27 -2.55 1.26
C ILE A 134 22.80 -1.11 1.27
N LYS A 135 23.52 -0.71 0.22
CA LYS A 135 23.97 0.69 0.07
C LYS A 135 22.80 1.66 0.05
N LYS A 136 21.74 1.36 -0.73
CA LYS A 136 20.53 2.20 -0.78
C LYS A 136 19.84 2.30 0.58
N ILE A 137 19.75 1.20 1.34
CA ILE A 137 19.19 1.20 2.70
C ILE A 137 20.03 2.09 3.63
N GLN A 138 21.36 2.01 3.55
CA GLN A 138 22.24 2.87 4.35
C GLN A 138 22.08 4.34 4.00
N THR A 139 21.94 4.68 2.71
CA THR A 139 21.66 6.06 2.28
C THR A 139 20.33 6.55 2.83
N LEU A 140 19.25 5.78 2.69
CA LEU A 140 17.94 6.12 3.23
C LEU A 140 17.96 6.28 4.75
N ALA A 141 18.67 5.39 5.46
CA ALA A 141 18.81 5.48 6.91
C ALA A 141 19.52 6.78 7.33
N LYS A 142 20.57 7.17 6.60
CA LYS A 142 21.28 8.43 6.83
C LYS A 142 20.40 9.64 6.57
N GLU A 143 19.68 9.66 5.43
CA GLU A 143 18.74 10.73 5.08
C GLU A 143 17.63 10.89 6.13
N VAL A 144 17.10 9.78 6.66
CA VAL A 144 16.10 9.83 7.73
C VAL A 144 16.72 10.35 9.02
N GLN A 145 17.91 9.91 9.39
CA GLN A 145 18.58 10.37 10.61
C GLN A 145 18.88 11.87 10.56
N GLU A 146 19.38 12.38 9.43
CA GLU A 146 19.60 13.81 9.19
C GLU A 146 18.28 14.60 9.29
N LYS A 147 17.18 14.09 8.71
CA LYS A 147 15.85 14.72 8.83
C LYS A 147 15.33 14.72 10.27
N VAL A 148 15.49 13.64 11.01
CA VAL A 148 15.06 13.56 12.42
C VAL A 148 15.84 14.55 13.28
N VAL A 149 17.16 14.64 13.11
CA VAL A 149 18.00 15.64 13.83
C VAL A 149 17.56 17.06 13.50
N SER A 150 17.37 17.39 12.21
CA SER A 150 16.89 18.73 11.81
C SER A 150 15.50 19.08 12.35
N THR A 151 14.64 18.07 12.57
CA THR A 151 13.29 18.27 13.14
C THR A 151 13.35 18.54 14.65
N ILE A 152 14.28 17.89 15.36
CA ILE A 152 14.50 18.12 16.80
C ILE A 152 15.07 19.52 17.04
N GLU A 153 16.06 19.96 16.23
CA GLU A 153 16.66 21.29 16.33
C GLU A 153 15.64 22.43 16.05
N GLN A 154 14.67 22.20 15.15
CA GLN A 154 13.58 23.13 14.87
C GLN A 154 12.53 23.19 16.00
N GLN A 155 12.31 22.09 16.73
CA GLN A 155 11.40 22.09 17.88
C GLN A 155 12.00 22.83 19.08
N GLU A 156 13.29 22.65 19.36
CA GLU A 156 14.00 23.36 20.44
C GLU A 156 14.11 24.88 20.20
N SER A 157 14.12 25.33 18.95
CA SER A 157 14.13 26.76 18.61
C SER A 157 12.75 27.44 18.62
N THR A 158 11.66 26.67 18.80
CA THR A 158 10.28 27.19 18.91
C THR A 158 9.72 27.28 20.33
N GLU A 159 10.44 26.81 21.37
CA GLU A 159 10.08 27.08 22.77
C GLU A 159 10.45 28.52 23.19
N VAL A 160 9.77 29.50 22.60
CA VAL A 160 9.78 30.90 23.04
C VAL A 160 8.84 31.05 24.24
N GLN A 161 9.47 31.17 25.41
CA GLN A 161 9.07 31.81 26.67
C GLN A 161 7.55 32.03 26.97
N PRO A 162 7.06 31.65 28.15
CA PRO A 162 5.67 31.86 28.54
C PRO A 162 5.32 33.36 28.61
N LYS A 163 4.36 33.78 27.78
CA LYS A 163 3.76 35.13 27.84
C LYS A 163 3.07 35.32 29.19
N LYS A 164 3.56 36.29 29.97
CA LYS A 164 2.91 36.76 31.21
C LYS A 164 1.47 37.22 30.91
N MET A 165 0.48 36.52 31.47
CA MET A 165 -0.93 36.95 31.42
C MET A 165 -1.10 38.26 32.18
N LYS A 166 -1.60 39.31 31.51
CA LYS A 166 -2.07 40.54 32.17
C LYS A 166 -3.39 40.22 32.89
N LYS A 167 -3.43 40.49 34.20
CA LYS A 167 -4.67 40.48 35.00
C LYS A 167 -5.59 41.59 34.49
N THR A 168 -6.75 41.21 33.96
CA THR A 168 -7.86 42.13 33.70
C THR A 168 -8.50 42.50 35.03
N LYS A 169 -8.58 43.80 35.33
CA LYS A 169 -9.37 44.30 36.47
C LYS A 169 -10.85 44.27 36.07
N LEU A 170 -11.67 43.62 36.89
CA LEU A 170 -13.13 43.79 36.87
C LEU A 170 -13.44 45.20 37.40
N ASN A 171 -14.22 45.96 36.65
CA ASN A 171 -15.03 47.06 37.18
C ASN A 171 -16.47 46.58 37.28
#